data_AF-A0A4Y8D5U2-F1
#
_entry.id   AF-A0A4Y8D5U2-F1
#
_cell.length_a   1.000
_cell.length_b   1.000
_cell.length_c   1.000
_cell.angle_alpha   90.00
_cell.angle_beta   90.00
_cell.angle_gamma   90.00
#
_symmetry.space_group_name_H-M   'P 1'
#
loop_
_entity.id
_entity.type
_entity.pdbx_description
1 polymer ?
#
loop_
_entity_poly.entity_id
_entity_poly.type
_entity_poly.pdbx_seq_one_letter_code
_entity_poly.pdbx_strand_id
1 'polypeptide(L)'
;MSSNRSASFRISVHYPDCDDSGYPTFQQILHNQDAAVDLIAKKAASLPWIGPPKGGFVINENGYSRPYANATIFAQADAFGKATIAYEVHGDILKKYFAMGGDRSKLGCPATDESWTSDRGCRFNNFTSGAIYCNSKIGTCVVKGEIYKKWMAMDGAEGVMGYPVSDETLTPGGVTRFNMFSHGGAIYYTVTRGAFWIYGDIYKKWMATGGELGGLGYPVSDEELAPDGVCRFNKFSGGGAIFSTPERGAVKVAGYIYKRWIALGGGSGYLGSPITDEIGGKYDTRYNDFSGGSIWWHPSIGTREFAGKETNYNINITDILIDELRSARVDTLYITASIATVSGGVQSIALPLGEHSVGFVYPSLMFQNCSIGDEETVTFTYLVVHNHSNKREDVLKNLEVALHKLGAAAIEENVVSLNSMRKLSIGDAIGTAIGRAPVPLSEPAVRPFEGWADSGGLGMPFLNCDGVVAAEVTTLKGSDIKAHLIMGNTWKVNDKHMGTKAPDWCGSISRYHVLWNVEFS
;
A
#
# COMPACT_ATOMS: atom_id res chain seq x y z
N MET A 1 -23.04 84.26 44.87
CA MET A 1 -23.41 83.25 43.85
C MET A 1 -23.11 83.83 42.48
N SER A 2 -22.02 83.41 41.83
CA SER A 2 -21.62 83.88 40.51
C SER A 2 -20.97 82.73 39.74
N SER A 3 -21.58 82.38 38.61
CA SER A 3 -20.98 81.95 37.35
C SER A 3 -19.89 80.84 37.39
N ASN A 4 -20.27 79.62 37.00
CA ASN A 4 -19.37 78.73 36.27
C ASN A 4 -19.96 78.49 34.87
N ARG A 5 -19.32 79.08 33.85
CA ARG A 5 -19.61 78.80 32.44
C ARG A 5 -18.96 77.47 32.07
N SER A 6 -19.73 76.49 31.60
CA SER A 6 -19.19 75.33 30.90
C SER A 6 -19.29 75.60 29.41
N ALA A 7 -18.14 75.70 28.73
CA ALA A 7 -18.06 75.89 27.29
C ALA A 7 -18.24 74.52 26.60
N SER A 8 -19.31 74.37 25.83
CA SER A 8 -19.49 73.24 24.91
C SER A 8 -18.77 73.57 23.60
N PHE A 9 -17.66 72.87 23.33
CA PHE A 9 -17.05 72.89 22.00
C PHE A 9 -17.78 71.88 21.11
N ARG A 10 -18.53 72.36 20.12
CA ARG A 10 -18.98 71.55 18.97
C ARG A 10 -17.90 71.62 17.90
N ILE A 11 -17.19 70.53 17.68
CA ILE A 11 -16.41 70.33 16.46
C ILE A 11 -17.37 69.64 15.48
N SER A 12 -17.87 70.40 14.51
CA SER A 12 -18.62 69.87 13.36
C SER A 12 -17.66 69.78 12.19
N VAL A 13 -17.19 68.58 11.89
CA VAL A 13 -16.51 68.29 10.62
C VAL A 13 -17.61 67.91 9.64
N HIS A 14 -17.90 68.79 8.68
CA HIS A 14 -18.91 68.56 7.65
C HIS A 14 -18.17 68.19 6.36
N TYR A 15 -18.26 66.93 5.95
CA TYR A 15 -17.87 66.49 4.61
C TYR A 15 -19.15 66.42 3.76
N PRO A 16 -19.27 67.16 2.64
CA PRO A 16 -20.55 67.32 1.94
C PRO A 16 -21.10 66.09 1.20
N ASP A 17 -20.33 65.00 1.09
CA ASP A 17 -20.63 63.89 0.17
C ASP A 17 -20.65 62.49 0.82
N CYS A 18 -20.78 62.38 2.14
CA CYS A 18 -20.94 61.10 2.82
C CYS A 18 -22.38 60.90 3.31
N ASP A 19 -23.05 59.85 2.84
CA ASP A 19 -24.31 59.38 3.40
C ASP A 19 -24.03 58.76 4.80
N ASP A 20 -24.07 59.59 5.83
CA ASP A 20 -23.81 59.22 7.23
C ASP A 20 -24.95 58.39 7.86
N SER A 21 -25.99 58.04 7.11
CA SER A 21 -27.19 57.33 7.64
C SER A 21 -26.91 55.89 8.14
N GLY A 22 -25.76 55.31 7.78
CA GLY A 22 -25.32 53.98 8.21
C GLY A 22 -24.35 53.93 9.39
N TYR A 23 -23.83 55.08 9.85
CA TYR A 23 -22.81 55.12 10.90
C TYR A 23 -23.39 55.59 12.25
N PRO A 24 -22.99 54.98 13.38
CA PRO A 24 -23.49 55.37 14.68
C PRO A 24 -23.07 56.80 15.03
N THR A 25 -24.03 57.62 15.46
CA THR A 25 -23.79 58.96 15.98
C THR A 25 -22.91 58.93 17.23
N PHE A 26 -22.24 60.02 17.56
CA PHE A 26 -21.41 60.12 18.78
C PHE A 26 -22.18 59.75 20.06
N GLN A 27 -23.46 60.11 20.16
CA GLN A 27 -24.31 59.71 21.28
C GLN A 27 -24.59 58.21 21.31
N GLN A 28 -24.78 57.57 20.14
CA GLN A 28 -24.94 56.12 20.06
C GLN A 28 -23.64 55.39 20.42
N ILE A 29 -22.48 55.94 20.04
CA ILE A 29 -21.18 55.38 20.42
C ILE A 29 -21.01 55.42 21.95
N LEU A 30 -21.30 56.54 22.61
CA LEU A 30 -21.26 56.62 24.07
C LEU A 30 -22.22 55.63 24.73
N HIS A 31 -23.46 55.57 24.24
CA HIS A 31 -24.47 54.64 24.78
C HIS A 31 -24.03 53.17 24.62
N ASN A 32 -23.43 52.83 23.49
CA ASN A 32 -22.91 51.49 23.22
C ASN A 32 -21.75 51.13 24.16
N GLN A 33 -20.89 52.10 24.49
CA GLN A 33 -19.82 51.91 25.48
C GLN A 33 -20.38 51.70 26.89
N ASP A 34 -21.34 52.51 27.32
CA ASP A 34 -21.99 52.35 28.63
C ASP A 34 -22.68 50.98 28.75
N ALA A 35 -23.40 50.57 27.71
CA ALA A 35 -24.03 49.25 27.65
C ALA A 35 -23.01 48.09 27.70
N ALA A 36 -21.84 48.27 27.08
CA ALA A 36 -20.76 47.30 27.14
C ALA A 36 -20.13 47.21 28.55
N VAL A 37 -19.94 48.35 29.23
CA VAL A 37 -19.47 48.40 30.62
C VAL A 37 -20.44 47.65 31.53
N ASP A 38 -21.74 47.88 31.37
CA ASP A 38 -22.79 47.21 32.15
C ASP A 38 -22.82 45.69 31.88
N LEU A 39 -22.70 45.28 30.62
CA LEU A 39 -22.69 43.87 30.24
C LEU A 39 -21.49 43.13 30.86
N ILE A 40 -20.30 43.74 30.79
CA ILE A 40 -19.09 43.21 31.41
C ILE A 40 -19.23 43.16 32.93
N ALA A 41 -19.77 44.21 33.56
CA ALA A 41 -19.98 44.25 35.01
C ALA A 41 -20.96 43.17 35.47
N LYS A 42 -22.04 42.94 34.71
CA LYS A 42 -23.01 41.88 34.97
C LYS A 42 -22.37 40.49 34.90
N LYS A 43 -21.52 40.25 33.89
CA LYS A 43 -20.75 39.01 33.76
C LYS A 43 -19.73 38.83 34.89
N ALA A 44 -19.05 39.91 35.27
CA ALA A 44 -18.10 39.90 36.39
C ALA A 44 -18.78 39.54 37.71
N ALA A 45 -19.98 40.09 37.95
CA ALA A 45 -20.76 39.79 39.15
C ALA A 45 -21.18 38.31 39.25
N SER A 46 -21.33 37.62 38.11
CA SER A 46 -21.62 36.18 38.10
C SER A 46 -20.39 35.30 38.31
N LEU A 47 -19.18 35.87 38.37
CA LEU A 47 -17.91 35.14 38.49
C LEU A 47 -17.06 35.70 39.64
N PRO A 48 -17.44 35.47 40.92
CA PRO A 48 -16.77 36.10 42.07
C PRO A 48 -15.27 35.80 42.19
N TRP A 49 -14.81 34.70 41.60
CA TRP A 49 -13.42 34.23 41.67
C TRP A 49 -12.44 35.07 40.82
N ILE A 50 -12.93 35.87 39.86
CA ILE A 50 -12.05 36.64 38.95
C ILE A 50 -11.32 37.80 39.66
N GLY A 51 -11.78 38.16 40.85
CA GLY A 51 -11.21 39.23 41.68
C GLY A 51 -11.58 40.65 41.20
N PRO A 52 -10.94 41.69 41.75
CA PRO A 52 -11.21 43.07 41.38
C PRO A 52 -10.70 43.40 39.97
N PRO A 53 -11.22 44.47 39.31
CA PRO A 53 -10.67 44.99 38.07
C PRO A 53 -9.18 45.34 38.22
N LYS A 54 -8.36 44.87 37.29
CA LYS A 54 -6.90 45.09 37.27
C LYS A 54 -6.49 46.23 36.32
N GLY A 55 -7.41 46.71 35.49
CA GLY A 55 -7.17 47.79 34.54
C GLY A 55 -8.45 48.49 34.07
N GLY A 56 -8.26 49.45 33.17
CA GLY A 56 -9.34 50.21 32.56
C GLY A 56 -10.18 49.37 31.59
N PHE A 57 -11.34 49.91 31.23
CA PHE A 57 -12.14 49.39 30.13
C PHE A 57 -11.41 49.63 28.80
N VAL A 58 -11.32 48.61 27.96
CA VAL A 58 -10.57 48.64 26.70
C VAL A 58 -11.56 48.50 25.54
N ILE A 59 -11.47 49.43 24.59
CA ILE A 59 -12.22 49.37 23.33
C ILE A 59 -11.32 48.66 22.31
N ASN A 60 -11.85 47.57 21.78
CA ASN A 60 -11.21 46.69 20.82
C ASN A 60 -11.80 46.93 19.42
N GLU A 61 -11.15 46.43 18.36
CA GLU A 61 -11.68 46.62 17.00
C GLU A 61 -13.05 45.95 16.81
N ASN A 62 -13.24 44.78 17.43
CA ASN A 62 -14.43 43.94 17.28
C ASN A 62 -15.21 43.77 18.59
N GLY A 63 -15.03 44.67 19.56
CA GLY A 63 -15.73 44.59 20.84
C GLY A 63 -15.11 45.42 21.96
N TYR A 64 -15.26 44.91 23.18
CA TYR A 64 -14.78 45.56 24.39
C TYR A 64 -14.16 44.53 25.32
N SER A 65 -13.26 44.95 26.20
CA SER A 65 -12.72 44.06 27.22
C SER A 65 -12.38 44.78 28.51
N ARG A 66 -12.35 44.03 29.61
CA ARG A 66 -11.89 44.53 30.89
C ARG A 66 -11.06 43.48 31.62
N PRO A 67 -9.79 43.77 31.96
CA PRO A 67 -8.97 42.85 32.73
C PRO A 67 -9.33 42.91 34.22
N TYR A 68 -9.42 41.73 34.82
CA TYR A 68 -9.59 41.48 36.25
C TYR A 68 -8.33 40.80 36.80
N ALA A 69 -8.28 40.59 38.12
CA ALA A 69 -7.11 40.01 38.77
C ALA A 69 -6.73 38.63 38.19
N ASN A 70 -7.73 37.78 37.96
CA ASN A 70 -7.53 36.38 37.53
C ASN A 70 -8.06 36.05 36.13
N ALA A 71 -8.78 36.98 35.48
CA ALA A 71 -9.44 36.75 34.20
C ALA A 71 -9.55 38.03 33.37
N THR A 72 -9.91 37.92 32.11
CA THR A 72 -10.38 39.05 31.30
C THR A 72 -11.76 38.73 30.75
N ILE A 73 -12.70 39.67 30.90
CA ILE A 73 -14.02 39.54 30.29
C ILE A 73 -14.01 40.33 28.99
N PHE A 74 -14.44 39.68 27.91
CA PHE A 74 -14.56 40.24 26.58
C PHE A 74 -16.03 40.32 26.20
N ALA A 75 -16.50 41.49 25.80
CA ALA A 75 -17.82 41.69 25.21
C ALA A 75 -17.69 41.79 23.69
N GLN A 76 -18.40 40.92 22.96
CA GLN A 76 -18.53 41.00 21.52
C GLN A 76 -19.41 42.19 21.15
N ALA A 77 -19.09 42.87 20.05
CA ALA A 77 -19.93 43.91 19.47
C ALA A 77 -20.43 43.51 18.07
N ASP A 78 -21.62 44.00 17.71
CA ASP A 78 -22.10 43.93 16.33
C ASP A 78 -21.41 44.97 15.43
N ALA A 79 -21.79 45.01 14.14
CA ALA A 79 -21.22 45.92 13.15
C ALA A 79 -21.40 47.42 13.50
N PHE A 80 -22.31 47.76 14.42
CA PHE A 80 -22.58 49.12 14.87
C PHE A 80 -21.95 49.42 16.24
N GLY A 81 -21.12 48.52 16.76
CA GLY A 81 -20.43 48.67 18.03
C GLY A 81 -21.29 48.38 19.26
N LYS A 82 -22.51 47.85 19.10
CA LYS A 82 -23.38 47.50 20.23
C LYS A 82 -22.93 46.18 20.84
N ALA A 83 -22.64 46.18 22.14
CA ALA A 83 -22.28 44.96 22.85
C ALA A 83 -23.45 43.97 22.91
N THR A 84 -23.20 42.72 22.56
CA THR A 84 -24.24 41.67 22.45
C THR A 84 -24.11 40.64 23.57
N ILE A 85 -22.92 40.06 23.74
CA ILE A 85 -22.65 38.99 24.71
C ILE A 85 -21.24 39.10 25.27
N ALA A 86 -21.05 38.70 26.52
CA ALA A 86 -19.77 38.73 27.22
C ALA A 86 -19.31 37.35 27.67
N TYR A 87 -18.03 37.07 27.41
CA TYR A 87 -17.37 35.81 27.71
C TYR A 87 -16.08 36.04 28.50
N GLU A 88 -15.78 35.07 29.36
CA GLU A 88 -14.61 35.07 30.22
C GLU A 88 -13.50 34.18 29.66
N VAL A 89 -12.26 34.67 29.74
CA VAL A 89 -11.04 33.92 29.40
C VAL A 89 -9.98 34.16 30.49
N HIS A 90 -9.35 33.09 30.99
CA HIS A 90 -8.32 33.17 32.04
C HIS A 90 -7.13 32.22 31.81
N GLY A 91 -6.23 32.21 32.79
CA GLY A 91 -5.16 31.23 32.90
C GLY A 91 -4.22 31.23 31.70
N ASP A 92 -3.81 30.04 31.29
CA ASP A 92 -2.86 29.86 30.18
C ASP A 92 -3.53 30.07 28.82
N ILE A 93 -4.84 29.89 28.71
CA ILE A 93 -5.62 30.23 27.52
C ILE A 93 -5.54 31.73 27.25
N LEU A 94 -5.78 32.56 28.27
CA LEU A 94 -5.69 34.01 28.16
C LEU A 94 -4.28 34.47 27.77
N LYS A 95 -3.23 33.88 28.39
CA LYS A 95 -1.84 34.18 28.04
C LYS A 95 -1.55 33.87 26.57
N LYS A 96 -1.97 32.69 26.08
CA LYS A 96 -1.81 32.28 24.68
C LYS A 96 -2.58 33.22 23.76
N TYR A 97 -3.83 33.55 24.09
CA TYR A 97 -4.67 34.44 23.30
C TYR A 97 -4.02 35.82 23.12
N PHE A 98 -3.49 36.43 24.19
CA PHE A 98 -2.77 37.70 24.08
C PHE A 98 -1.45 37.58 23.32
N ALA A 99 -0.70 36.49 23.50
CA ALA A 99 0.53 36.25 22.74
C ALA A 99 0.26 36.14 21.22
N MET A 100 -0.94 35.71 20.83
CA MET A 100 -1.38 35.64 19.44
C MET A 100 -1.92 36.97 18.88
N GLY A 101 -1.98 38.03 19.70
CA GLY A 101 -2.52 39.34 19.33
C GLY A 101 -3.98 39.59 19.76
N GLY A 102 -4.55 38.73 20.60
CA GLY A 102 -5.88 38.93 21.17
C GLY A 102 -6.99 38.99 20.12
N ASP A 103 -7.88 39.96 20.25
CA ASP A 103 -9.03 40.22 19.37
C ASP A 103 -8.63 40.62 17.94
N ARG A 104 -7.40 41.12 17.77
CA ARG A 104 -6.80 41.42 16.46
C ARG A 104 -6.18 40.19 15.78
N SER A 105 -6.10 39.07 16.49
CA SER A 105 -5.60 37.83 15.93
C SER A 105 -6.62 37.20 14.98
N LYS A 106 -6.17 36.22 14.19
CA LYS A 106 -7.06 35.41 13.32
C LYS A 106 -8.08 34.55 14.08
N LEU A 107 -8.06 34.54 15.42
CA LEU A 107 -9.06 33.87 16.25
C LEU A 107 -10.33 34.72 16.39
N GLY A 108 -10.19 36.04 16.34
CA GLY A 108 -11.23 37.00 16.67
C GLY A 108 -11.68 36.91 18.12
N CYS A 109 -12.88 37.40 18.43
CA CYS A 109 -13.38 37.51 19.80
C CYS A 109 -13.72 36.14 20.42
N PRO A 110 -13.63 35.99 21.76
CA PRO A 110 -14.10 34.79 22.45
C PRO A 110 -15.59 34.57 22.21
N ALA A 111 -16.00 33.32 22.02
CA ALA A 111 -17.37 32.89 21.73
C ALA A 111 -17.95 31.97 22.83
N THR A 112 -17.13 31.53 23.78
CA THR A 112 -17.56 30.78 24.97
C THR A 112 -16.78 31.26 26.19
N ASP A 113 -17.33 31.03 27.38
CA ASP A 113 -16.54 31.02 28.61
C ASP A 113 -15.59 29.81 28.63
N GLU A 114 -14.59 29.83 29.50
CA GLU A 114 -13.71 28.69 29.68
C GLU A 114 -14.49 27.49 30.24
N SER A 115 -14.45 26.38 29.52
CA SER A 115 -15.16 25.15 29.88
C SER A 115 -14.22 23.94 29.88
N TRP A 116 -14.64 22.87 30.56
CA TRP A 116 -14.00 21.56 30.43
C TRP A 116 -14.52 20.86 29.18
N THR A 117 -13.65 20.12 28.50
CA THR A 117 -14.06 19.05 27.58
C THR A 117 -14.90 17.99 28.32
N SER A 118 -15.71 17.22 27.58
CA SER A 118 -16.59 16.18 28.13
C SER A 118 -15.82 15.13 28.95
N ASP A 119 -14.61 14.77 28.51
CA ASP A 119 -13.67 13.87 29.19
C ASP A 119 -12.93 14.50 30.39
N ARG A 120 -13.11 15.81 30.63
CA ARG A 120 -12.35 16.62 31.60
C ARG A 120 -10.83 16.56 31.42
N GLY A 121 -10.36 16.22 30.22
CA GLY A 121 -8.95 16.16 29.89
C GLY A 121 -8.34 17.53 29.56
N CYS A 122 -9.17 18.50 29.15
CA CYS A 122 -8.70 19.78 28.64
C CYS A 122 -9.65 20.93 29.01
N ARG A 123 -9.07 22.11 29.26
CA ARG A 123 -9.82 23.38 29.32
C ARG A 123 -9.84 24.01 27.95
N PHE A 124 -10.92 24.69 27.58
CA PHE A 124 -10.97 25.37 26.29
C PHE A 124 -11.84 26.62 26.29
N ASN A 125 -11.50 27.54 25.37
CA ASN A 125 -12.37 28.59 24.88
C ASN A 125 -12.48 28.47 23.37
N ASN A 126 -13.70 28.57 22.86
CA ASN A 126 -13.93 28.80 21.44
C ASN A 126 -13.91 30.30 21.15
N PHE A 127 -13.42 30.65 19.98
CA PHE A 127 -13.38 32.00 19.43
C PHE A 127 -14.10 32.01 18.09
N THR A 128 -14.42 33.20 17.58
CA THR A 128 -15.18 33.35 16.33
C THR A 128 -14.55 32.64 15.12
N SER A 129 -13.23 32.45 15.09
CA SER A 129 -12.50 31.82 13.97
C SER A 129 -11.38 30.88 14.42
N GLY A 130 -11.48 30.34 15.64
CA GLY A 130 -10.55 29.34 16.15
C GLY A 130 -10.92 28.86 17.54
N ALA A 131 -10.08 28.01 18.11
CA ALA A 131 -10.21 27.53 19.47
C ALA A 131 -8.83 27.40 20.13
N ILE A 132 -8.79 27.62 21.44
CA ILE A 132 -7.59 27.40 22.25
C ILE A 132 -7.92 26.36 23.31
N TYR A 133 -7.11 25.31 23.36
CA TYR A 133 -7.21 24.20 24.29
C TYR A 133 -5.99 24.18 25.19
N CYS A 134 -6.20 23.98 26.49
CA CYS A 134 -5.15 23.91 27.50
C CYS A 134 -5.21 22.57 28.23
N ASN A 135 -4.21 21.72 27.98
CA ASN A 135 -4.04 20.44 28.62
C ASN A 135 -2.81 20.49 29.53
N SER A 136 -2.91 19.99 30.77
CA SER A 136 -1.82 20.08 31.75
C SER A 136 -0.56 19.31 31.37
N LYS A 137 -0.67 18.28 30.51
CA LYS A 137 0.45 17.45 30.05
C LYS A 137 1.07 17.97 28.76
N ILE A 138 0.26 18.51 27.86
CA ILE A 138 0.66 18.89 26.49
C ILE A 138 0.97 20.39 26.40
N GLY A 139 0.27 21.21 27.19
CA GLY A 139 0.31 22.66 27.14
C GLY A 139 -0.89 23.26 26.41
N THR A 140 -0.76 24.54 26.03
CA THR A 140 -1.82 25.32 25.40
C THR A 140 -1.66 25.37 23.88
N CYS A 141 -2.58 24.71 23.18
CA CYS A 141 -2.59 24.52 21.73
C CYS A 141 -3.68 25.36 21.06
N VAL A 142 -3.37 25.90 19.87
CA VAL A 142 -4.31 26.69 19.07
C VAL A 142 -4.63 26.03 17.73
N VAL A 143 -5.92 26.03 17.38
CA VAL A 143 -6.42 25.67 16.05
C VAL A 143 -7.19 26.86 15.47
N LYS A 144 -6.92 27.20 14.21
CA LYS A 144 -7.46 28.41 13.55
C LYS A 144 -7.59 28.25 12.04
N GLY A 145 -8.22 29.21 11.39
CA GLY A 145 -8.26 29.31 9.92
C GLY A 145 -8.94 28.10 9.27
N GLU A 146 -8.41 27.65 8.13
CA GLU A 146 -9.02 26.57 7.33
C GLU A 146 -8.97 25.20 8.04
N ILE A 147 -7.95 24.95 8.85
CA ILE A 147 -7.88 23.74 9.69
C ILE A 147 -9.02 23.75 10.72
N TYR A 148 -9.26 24.88 11.38
CA TYR A 148 -10.37 25.02 12.33
C TYR A 148 -11.72 24.82 11.66
N LYS A 149 -11.96 25.45 10.49
CA LYS A 149 -13.20 25.27 9.73
C LYS A 149 -13.44 23.79 9.40
N LYS A 150 -12.40 23.10 8.94
CA LYS A 150 -12.46 21.66 8.63
C LYS A 150 -12.76 20.82 9.87
N TRP A 151 -12.05 21.09 10.97
CA TRP A 151 -12.22 20.38 12.23
C TRP A 151 -13.63 20.57 12.81
N MET A 152 -14.16 21.79 12.79
CA MET A 152 -15.53 22.07 13.25
C MET A 152 -16.60 21.42 12.36
N ALA A 153 -16.35 21.24 11.07
CA ALA A 153 -17.23 20.48 10.18
C ALA A 153 -17.23 18.97 10.47
N MET A 154 -16.31 18.48 11.32
CA MET A 154 -16.21 17.10 11.79
C MET A 154 -16.57 17.01 13.28
N ASP A 155 -17.52 17.82 13.76
CA ASP A 155 -17.99 17.89 15.15
C ASP A 155 -16.93 18.33 16.18
N GLY A 156 -15.80 18.89 15.72
CA GLY A 156 -14.77 19.47 16.57
C GLY A 156 -14.23 18.49 17.61
N ALA A 157 -14.21 18.91 18.89
CA ALA A 157 -13.63 18.12 19.97
C ALA A 157 -14.44 16.88 20.35
N GLU A 158 -15.73 16.83 20.03
CA GLU A 158 -16.58 15.66 20.26
C GLU A 158 -16.55 14.69 19.06
N GLY A 159 -15.90 15.08 17.96
CA GLY A 159 -15.77 14.29 16.75
C GLY A 159 -14.63 13.28 16.78
N VAL A 160 -14.42 12.64 15.62
CA VAL A 160 -13.41 11.59 15.40
C VAL A 160 -11.98 12.00 15.79
N MET A 161 -11.63 13.28 15.62
CA MET A 161 -10.28 13.78 15.90
C MET A 161 -10.01 14.04 17.38
N GLY A 162 -11.03 14.39 18.15
CA GLY A 162 -10.86 14.94 19.50
C GLY A 162 -10.30 16.37 19.47
N TYR A 163 -9.62 16.77 20.55
CA TYR A 163 -9.11 18.13 20.74
C TYR A 163 -7.69 18.31 20.16
N PRO A 164 -7.29 19.53 19.78
CA PRO A 164 -5.95 19.80 19.26
C PRO A 164 -4.87 19.58 20.34
N VAL A 165 -3.78 18.93 19.94
CA VAL A 165 -2.60 18.65 20.78
C VAL A 165 -1.31 19.27 20.25
N SER A 166 -1.41 20.07 19.18
CA SER A 166 -0.31 20.88 18.68
C SER A 166 -0.83 22.23 18.20
N ASP A 167 0.06 23.21 18.12
CA ASP A 167 -0.16 24.40 17.31
C ASP A 167 -0.06 24.08 15.82
N GLU A 168 -0.57 25.00 14.99
CA GLU A 168 -0.41 24.95 13.54
C GLU A 168 1.09 25.02 13.17
N THR A 169 1.61 23.92 12.64
CA THR A 169 3.03 23.76 12.31
C THR A 169 3.20 23.68 10.80
N LEU A 170 4.31 24.23 10.29
CA LEU A 170 4.71 24.06 8.89
C LEU A 170 5.41 22.73 8.71
N THR A 171 5.02 22.01 7.67
CA THR A 171 5.71 20.79 7.23
C THR A 171 7.08 21.12 6.64
N PRO A 172 8.02 20.15 6.64
CA PRO A 172 9.30 20.31 5.93
C PRO A 172 9.08 20.66 4.45
N GLY A 173 9.59 21.82 4.02
CA GLY A 173 9.32 22.39 2.69
C GLY A 173 8.36 23.59 2.69
N GLY A 174 7.69 23.87 3.81
CA GLY A 174 6.98 25.14 4.05
C GLY A 174 5.67 25.36 3.29
N VAL A 175 5.20 24.37 2.52
CA VAL A 175 3.99 24.50 1.70
C VAL A 175 2.73 24.08 2.45
N THR A 176 2.82 23.03 3.25
CA THR A 176 1.68 22.46 3.98
C THR A 176 1.75 22.83 5.45
N ARG A 177 0.59 23.15 6.04
CA ARG A 177 0.42 23.39 7.48
C ARG A 177 -0.41 22.28 8.10
N PHE A 178 -0.21 21.98 9.37
CA PHE A 178 -1.02 20.96 10.02
C PHE A 178 -1.16 21.18 11.52
N ASN A 179 -2.23 20.60 12.08
CA ASN A 179 -2.41 20.40 13.52
C ASN A 179 -2.57 18.89 13.78
N MET A 180 -2.05 18.44 14.91
CA MET A 180 -2.29 17.10 15.46
C MET A 180 -3.44 17.14 16.49
N PHE A 181 -4.15 16.02 16.62
CA PHE A 181 -5.31 15.88 17.49
C PHE A 181 -5.22 14.66 18.42
N SER A 182 -5.95 14.71 19.53
CA SER A 182 -5.82 13.78 20.67
C SER A 182 -6.13 12.32 20.35
N HIS A 183 -6.96 12.04 19.35
CA HIS A 183 -7.28 10.66 18.93
C HIS A 183 -6.26 10.09 17.91
N GLY A 184 -5.09 10.69 17.76
CA GLY A 184 -4.01 10.14 16.93
C GLY A 184 -4.23 10.38 15.44
N GLY A 185 -4.66 11.60 15.09
CA GLY A 185 -4.83 12.06 13.72
C GLY A 185 -4.32 13.48 13.52
N ALA A 186 -4.33 13.92 12.27
CA ALA A 186 -3.89 15.24 11.87
C ALA A 186 -4.76 15.79 10.74
N ILE A 187 -4.85 17.12 10.68
CA ILE A 187 -5.47 17.84 9.55
C ILE A 187 -4.40 18.66 8.87
N TYR A 188 -4.17 18.37 7.59
CA TYR A 188 -3.22 19.04 6.72
C TYR A 188 -3.92 20.04 5.83
N TYR A 189 -3.35 21.23 5.71
CA TYR A 189 -3.88 22.31 4.88
C TYR A 189 -2.82 22.84 3.91
N THR A 190 -3.22 22.99 2.65
CA THR A 190 -2.47 23.75 1.64
C THR A 190 -3.39 24.76 0.98
N VAL A 191 -2.86 25.93 0.59
CA VAL A 191 -3.63 26.97 -0.11
C VAL A 191 -4.22 26.44 -1.42
N THR A 192 -3.48 25.58 -2.13
CA THR A 192 -3.88 25.08 -3.45
C THR A 192 -4.91 23.96 -3.41
N ARG A 193 -5.00 23.18 -2.32
CA ARG A 193 -5.87 21.98 -2.27
C ARG A 193 -6.91 22.02 -1.16
N GLY A 194 -6.75 22.87 -0.15
CA GLY A 194 -7.63 22.90 1.02
C GLY A 194 -7.12 22.02 2.16
N ALA A 195 -8.02 21.72 3.10
CA ALA A 195 -7.75 21.00 4.35
C ALA A 195 -8.27 19.55 4.29
N PHE A 196 -7.40 18.60 4.58
CA PHE A 196 -7.67 17.16 4.54
C PHE A 196 -7.25 16.50 5.84
N TRP A 197 -8.05 15.54 6.28
CA TRP A 197 -7.83 14.86 7.54
C TRP A 197 -7.39 13.41 7.34
N ILE A 198 -6.54 12.95 8.26
CA ILE A 198 -6.01 11.59 8.29
C ILE A 198 -5.91 11.12 9.75
N TYR A 199 -6.31 9.88 10.04
CA TYR A 199 -6.31 9.32 11.40
C TYR A 199 -6.16 7.79 11.40
N GLY A 200 -6.12 7.21 12.60
CA GLY A 200 -6.24 5.77 12.78
C GLY A 200 -5.11 4.99 12.12
N ASP A 201 -5.43 3.83 11.56
CA ASP A 201 -4.43 2.93 10.99
C ASP A 201 -3.81 3.46 9.69
N ILE A 202 -4.55 4.27 8.92
CA ILE A 202 -4.02 4.98 7.75
C ILE A 202 -2.95 5.97 8.19
N TYR A 203 -3.20 6.77 9.24
CA TYR A 203 -2.20 7.70 9.78
C TYR A 203 -0.97 6.97 10.31
N LYS A 204 -1.15 5.92 11.12
CA LYS A 204 -0.03 5.13 11.65
C LYS A 204 0.84 4.55 10.53
N LYS A 205 0.21 4.00 9.49
CA LYS A 205 0.91 3.45 8.33
C LYS A 205 1.67 4.54 7.56
N TRP A 206 1.04 5.68 7.33
CA TRP A 206 1.66 6.79 6.64
C TRP A 206 2.91 7.28 7.38
N MET A 207 2.82 7.48 8.71
CA MET A 207 3.96 7.84 9.54
C MET A 207 5.08 6.79 9.49
N ALA A 208 4.73 5.50 9.50
CA ALA A 208 5.71 4.42 9.36
C ALA A 208 6.42 4.41 7.99
N THR A 209 5.82 5.01 6.95
CA THR A 209 6.42 5.15 5.61
C THR A 209 7.24 6.43 5.44
N GLY A 210 7.52 7.15 6.53
CA GLY A 210 8.29 8.40 6.54
C GLY A 210 7.45 9.67 6.63
N GLY A 211 6.12 9.55 6.75
CA GLY A 211 5.20 10.67 6.93
C GLY A 211 5.38 11.75 5.86
N GLU A 212 5.53 12.99 6.32
CA GLU A 212 5.74 14.19 5.52
C GLU A 212 6.99 14.14 4.64
N LEU A 213 8.03 13.41 5.09
CA LEU A 213 9.30 13.24 4.39
C LEU A 213 9.30 12.01 3.48
N GLY A 214 8.27 11.16 3.57
CA GLY A 214 8.13 9.95 2.78
C GLY A 214 7.72 10.23 1.34
N GLY A 215 7.95 9.27 0.44
CA GLY A 215 7.64 9.40 -0.99
C GLY A 215 6.15 9.57 -1.33
N LEU A 216 5.23 9.32 -0.37
CA LEU A 216 3.81 9.63 -0.52
C LEU A 216 3.51 11.13 -0.39
N GLY A 217 4.34 11.88 0.34
CA GLY A 217 4.05 13.28 0.68
C GLY A 217 2.78 13.43 1.53
N TYR A 218 2.08 14.56 1.37
CA TYR A 218 0.94 14.95 2.20
C TYR A 218 -0.41 14.38 1.73
N PRO A 219 -1.39 14.21 2.64
CA PRO A 219 -2.76 13.89 2.27
C PRO A 219 -3.37 14.92 1.31
N VAL A 220 -4.11 14.44 0.32
CA VAL A 220 -4.85 15.27 -0.66
C VAL A 220 -6.33 14.88 -0.77
N SER A 221 -6.79 13.98 0.09
CA SER A 221 -8.18 13.64 0.27
C SER A 221 -8.46 13.43 1.76
N ASP A 222 -9.72 13.61 2.13
CA ASP A 222 -10.25 13.04 3.36
C ASP A 222 -10.23 11.51 3.30
N GLU A 223 -10.58 10.85 4.41
CA GLU A 223 -10.86 9.42 4.37
C GLU A 223 -12.10 9.18 3.49
N GLU A 224 -11.88 8.45 2.39
CA GLU A 224 -12.92 8.02 1.47
C GLU A 224 -13.25 6.54 1.73
N LEU A 225 -14.49 6.14 1.47
CA LEU A 225 -14.90 4.74 1.48
C LEU A 225 -14.83 4.19 0.05
N ALA A 226 -14.22 3.02 -0.11
CA ALA A 226 -14.18 2.32 -1.37
C ALA A 226 -15.58 1.80 -1.75
N PRO A 227 -15.82 1.49 -3.04
CA PRO A 227 -17.10 0.98 -3.52
C PRO A 227 -17.57 -0.32 -2.85
N ASP A 228 -16.65 -1.10 -2.27
CA ASP A 228 -16.96 -2.30 -1.50
C ASP A 228 -17.63 -2.02 -0.14
N GLY A 229 -17.64 -0.75 0.30
CA GLY A 229 -18.22 -0.32 1.57
C GLY A 229 -17.41 -0.71 2.81
N VAL A 230 -16.24 -1.34 2.64
CA VAL A 230 -15.41 -1.89 3.71
C VAL A 230 -14.06 -1.21 3.79
N CYS A 231 -13.42 -0.96 2.64
CA CYS A 231 -12.10 -0.38 2.58
C CYS A 231 -12.16 1.15 2.70
N ARG A 232 -11.40 1.70 3.63
CA ARG A 232 -11.21 3.15 3.82
C ARG A 232 -9.86 3.56 3.27
N PHE A 233 -9.74 4.76 2.69
CA PHE A 233 -8.45 5.18 2.15
C PHE A 233 -8.27 6.70 2.11
N ASN A 234 -7.00 7.12 2.16
CA ASN A 234 -6.58 8.48 1.84
C ASN A 234 -5.65 8.46 0.62
N LYS A 235 -5.78 9.48 -0.25
CA LYS A 235 -4.86 9.75 -1.36
C LYS A 235 -3.78 10.72 -0.91
N PHE A 236 -2.60 10.59 -1.50
CA PHE A 236 -1.43 11.41 -1.16
C PHE A 236 -0.80 12.08 -2.38
N SER A 237 -0.20 13.24 -2.15
CA SER A 237 0.35 14.14 -3.18
C SER A 237 1.49 13.55 -4.03
N GLY A 238 2.24 12.59 -3.51
CA GLY A 238 3.34 11.90 -4.19
C GLY A 238 2.90 10.82 -5.19
N GLY A 239 1.58 10.61 -5.35
CA GLY A 239 1.04 9.64 -6.29
C GLY A 239 0.91 8.24 -5.69
N GLY A 240 -0.03 8.11 -4.75
CA GLY A 240 -0.38 6.85 -4.10
C GLY A 240 -1.54 7.02 -3.14
N ALA A 241 -1.96 5.90 -2.54
CA ALA A 241 -2.97 5.87 -1.51
C ALA A 241 -2.63 4.81 -0.45
N ILE A 242 -3.13 5.01 0.76
CA ILE A 242 -3.10 4.01 1.83
C ILE A 242 -4.53 3.57 2.06
N PHE A 243 -4.73 2.27 1.98
CA PHE A 243 -6.00 1.57 2.10
C PHE A 243 -6.02 0.82 3.42
N SER A 244 -7.13 0.87 4.15
CA SER A 244 -7.30 0.18 5.42
C SER A 244 -8.58 -0.63 5.39
N THR A 245 -8.49 -1.92 5.74
CA THR A 245 -9.66 -2.74 6.05
C THR A 245 -9.54 -3.27 7.48
N PRO A 246 -10.66 -3.49 8.20
CA PRO A 246 -10.61 -4.05 9.56
C PRO A 246 -9.87 -5.39 9.64
N GLU A 247 -9.93 -6.19 8.58
CA GLU A 247 -9.36 -7.53 8.52
C GLU A 247 -7.84 -7.54 8.24
N ARG A 248 -7.35 -6.62 7.42
CA ARG A 248 -5.96 -6.64 6.90
C ARG A 248 -5.10 -5.51 7.44
N GLY A 249 -5.72 -4.50 8.06
CA GLY A 249 -5.04 -3.26 8.44
C GLY A 249 -4.69 -2.41 7.22
N ALA A 250 -3.74 -1.49 7.41
CA ALA A 250 -3.40 -0.48 6.43
C ALA A 250 -2.24 -0.90 5.49
N VAL A 251 -2.48 -0.78 4.19
CA VAL A 251 -1.57 -1.13 3.09
C VAL A 251 -1.37 0.03 2.14
N LYS A 252 -0.14 0.21 1.65
CA LYS A 252 0.27 1.28 0.75
C LYS A 252 0.36 0.78 -0.69
N VAL A 253 -0.29 1.49 -1.61
CA VAL A 253 -0.10 1.33 -3.06
C VAL A 253 0.32 2.67 -3.64
N ALA A 254 1.48 2.72 -4.32
CA ALA A 254 2.06 3.96 -4.83
C ALA A 254 2.69 3.81 -6.21
N GLY A 255 3.14 4.93 -6.79
CA GLY A 255 3.99 4.95 -7.97
C GLY A 255 3.32 4.39 -9.22
N TYR A 256 4.08 3.63 -10.02
CA TYR A 256 3.60 3.08 -11.29
C TYR A 256 2.51 2.02 -11.10
N ILE A 257 2.62 1.19 -10.06
CA ILE A 257 1.60 0.18 -9.74
C ILE A 257 0.27 0.86 -9.42
N TYR A 258 0.27 1.90 -8.58
CA TYR A 258 -0.94 2.66 -8.27
C TYR A 258 -1.57 3.29 -9.52
N LYS A 259 -0.75 3.91 -10.39
CA LYS A 259 -1.23 4.49 -11.65
C LYS A 259 -1.88 3.46 -12.56
N ARG A 260 -1.29 2.27 -12.69
CA ARG A 260 -1.86 1.16 -13.47
C ARG A 260 -3.16 0.67 -12.86
N TRP A 261 -3.21 0.47 -11.55
CA TRP A 261 -4.42 0.03 -10.85
C TRP A 261 -5.59 1.00 -11.04
N ILE A 262 -5.35 2.31 -10.89
CA ILE A 262 -6.37 3.33 -11.15
C ILE A 262 -6.84 3.30 -12.62
N ALA A 263 -5.92 3.13 -13.57
CA ALA A 263 -6.27 3.01 -14.99
C ALA A 263 -7.10 1.75 -15.31
N LEU A 264 -7.01 0.71 -14.49
CA LEU A 264 -7.82 -0.51 -14.58
C LEU A 264 -9.16 -0.43 -13.83
N GLY A 265 -9.55 0.77 -13.35
CA GLY A 265 -10.81 1.00 -12.63
C GLY A 265 -10.69 1.01 -11.11
N GLY A 266 -9.48 0.92 -10.56
CA GLY A 266 -9.22 0.95 -9.12
C GLY A 266 -10.01 -0.13 -8.38
N GLY A 267 -10.61 0.24 -7.23
CA GLY A 267 -11.41 -0.68 -6.42
C GLY A 267 -12.70 -1.18 -7.10
N SER A 268 -13.17 -0.53 -8.17
CA SER A 268 -14.28 -1.01 -9.00
C SER A 268 -13.82 -1.91 -10.16
N GLY A 269 -12.51 -1.99 -10.41
CA GLY A 269 -11.94 -2.85 -11.44
C GLY A 269 -11.91 -4.32 -11.03
N TYR A 270 -11.60 -5.20 -11.99
CA TYR A 270 -11.58 -6.65 -11.76
C TYR A 270 -10.49 -7.12 -10.78
N LEU A 271 -9.45 -6.30 -10.55
CA LEU A 271 -8.44 -6.58 -9.52
C LEU A 271 -8.98 -6.29 -8.09
N GLY A 272 -9.94 -5.37 -7.97
CA GLY A 272 -10.55 -4.98 -6.69
C GLY A 272 -9.56 -4.35 -5.70
N SER A 273 -9.80 -4.58 -4.41
CA SER A 273 -9.13 -3.88 -3.30
C SER A 273 -7.70 -4.40 -3.05
N PRO A 274 -6.75 -3.52 -2.68
CA PRO A 274 -5.37 -3.92 -2.35
C PRO A 274 -5.29 -4.83 -1.12
N ILE A 275 -4.32 -5.75 -1.12
CA ILE A 275 -4.08 -6.74 -0.05
C ILE A 275 -2.74 -6.52 0.63
N THR A 276 -1.71 -6.14 -0.12
CA THR A 276 -0.33 -6.05 0.37
C THR A 276 0.25 -4.65 0.14
N ASP A 277 1.26 -4.29 0.93
CA ASP A 277 2.21 -3.26 0.51
C ASP A 277 2.98 -3.72 -0.73
N GLU A 278 3.77 -2.83 -1.32
CA GLU A 278 4.69 -3.20 -2.38
C GLU A 278 5.74 -4.21 -1.86
N ILE A 279 5.79 -5.39 -2.46
CA ILE A 279 6.70 -6.49 -2.15
C ILE A 279 7.83 -6.53 -3.20
N GLY A 280 9.05 -6.84 -2.74
CA GLY A 280 10.19 -7.12 -3.61
C GLY A 280 10.17 -8.54 -4.16
N GLY A 281 10.21 -8.68 -5.49
CA GLY A 281 10.38 -9.96 -6.18
C GLY A 281 11.81 -10.17 -6.70
N LYS A 282 12.02 -11.30 -7.40
CA LYS A 282 13.29 -11.56 -8.10
C LYS A 282 13.51 -10.56 -9.24
N TYR A 283 14.77 -10.43 -9.66
CA TYR A 283 15.18 -9.59 -10.80
C TYR A 283 14.74 -8.14 -10.71
N ASP A 284 14.80 -7.57 -9.50
CA ASP A 284 14.38 -6.21 -9.19
C ASP A 284 12.92 -5.88 -9.55
N THR A 285 12.07 -6.91 -9.63
CA THR A 285 10.63 -6.70 -9.75
C THR A 285 10.04 -6.23 -8.42
N ARG A 286 8.94 -5.48 -8.51
CA ARG A 286 8.10 -5.07 -7.37
C ARG A 286 6.65 -5.40 -7.69
N TYR A 287 5.84 -5.73 -6.69
CA TYR A 287 4.42 -6.00 -6.95
C TYR A 287 3.53 -5.68 -5.74
N ASN A 288 2.24 -5.46 -6.02
CA ASN A 288 1.18 -5.46 -5.02
C ASN A 288 0.15 -6.53 -5.39
N ASP A 289 -0.38 -7.19 -4.37
CA ASP A 289 -1.51 -8.10 -4.51
C ASP A 289 -2.82 -7.37 -4.27
N PHE A 290 -3.83 -7.76 -5.02
CA PHE A 290 -5.19 -7.27 -4.99
C PHE A 290 -6.15 -8.47 -4.88
N SER A 291 -7.39 -8.24 -4.48
CA SER A 291 -8.40 -9.31 -4.31
C SER A 291 -8.61 -10.21 -5.53
N GLY A 292 -8.41 -9.67 -6.72
CA GLY A 292 -8.61 -10.35 -8.01
C GLY A 292 -7.33 -10.58 -8.81
N GLY A 293 -6.13 -10.42 -8.22
CA GLY A 293 -4.87 -10.63 -8.95
C GLY A 293 -3.71 -9.82 -8.40
N SER A 294 -2.66 -9.62 -9.20
CA SER A 294 -1.49 -8.83 -8.81
C SER A 294 -1.06 -7.88 -9.93
N ILE A 295 -0.45 -6.75 -9.56
CA ILE A 295 0.22 -5.86 -10.50
C ILE A 295 1.68 -5.84 -10.16
N TRP A 296 2.50 -6.18 -11.14
CA TRP A 296 3.94 -6.20 -11.05
C TRP A 296 4.53 -5.03 -11.81
N TRP A 297 5.74 -4.63 -11.43
CA TRP A 297 6.51 -3.56 -12.02
C TRP A 297 7.98 -3.95 -12.12
N HIS A 298 8.62 -3.54 -13.23
CA HIS A 298 10.06 -3.63 -13.42
C HIS A 298 10.56 -2.33 -14.09
N PRO A 299 11.73 -1.79 -13.70
CA PRO A 299 12.23 -0.50 -14.22
C PRO A 299 12.37 -0.44 -15.74
N SER A 300 12.71 -1.54 -16.40
CA SER A 300 12.93 -1.55 -17.86
C SER A 300 11.65 -1.75 -18.68
N ILE A 301 10.58 -2.28 -18.08
CA ILE A 301 9.40 -2.76 -18.81
C ILE A 301 8.13 -1.98 -18.41
N GLY A 302 8.08 -1.48 -17.16
CA GLY A 302 6.90 -0.86 -16.60
C GLY A 302 6.02 -1.87 -15.87
N THR A 303 4.71 -1.62 -15.87
CA THR A 303 3.74 -2.43 -15.12
C THR A 303 3.10 -3.51 -15.96
N ARG A 304 2.85 -4.68 -15.35
CA ARG A 304 2.07 -5.77 -15.92
C ARG A 304 1.13 -6.35 -14.88
N GLU A 305 -0.12 -6.57 -15.25
CA GLU A 305 -1.14 -7.17 -14.41
C GLU A 305 -1.34 -8.67 -14.67
N PHE A 306 -1.67 -9.40 -13.62
CA PHE A 306 -2.07 -10.81 -13.65
C PHE A 306 -3.43 -10.93 -12.96
N ALA A 307 -4.44 -11.37 -13.69
CA ALA A 307 -5.77 -11.59 -13.15
C ALA A 307 -5.89 -12.99 -12.54
N GLY A 308 -6.65 -13.12 -11.46
CA GLY A 308 -6.85 -14.36 -10.73
C GLY A 308 -5.76 -14.65 -9.69
N LYS A 309 -6.04 -15.61 -8.81
CA LYS A 309 -5.05 -16.13 -7.84
C LYS A 309 -4.00 -17.02 -8.50
N GLU A 310 -4.41 -17.68 -9.58
CA GLU A 310 -3.55 -18.52 -10.41
C GLU A 310 -3.41 -17.84 -11.76
N THR A 311 -2.26 -18.05 -12.39
CA THR A 311 -2.00 -17.56 -13.74
C THR A 311 -1.84 -18.76 -14.65
N ASN A 312 -2.46 -18.68 -15.83
CA ASN A 312 -2.36 -19.72 -16.84
C ASN A 312 -1.14 -19.46 -17.72
N TYR A 313 -0.35 -20.50 -17.90
CA TYR A 313 0.86 -20.45 -18.72
C TYR A 313 0.79 -21.47 -19.85
N ASN A 314 1.40 -21.11 -20.98
CA ASN A 314 1.74 -22.03 -22.04
C ASN A 314 3.25 -22.32 -21.94
N ILE A 315 3.60 -23.59 -21.81
CA ILE A 315 4.98 -24.01 -21.54
C ILE A 315 5.39 -24.99 -22.64
N ASN A 316 6.53 -24.74 -23.29
CA ASN A 316 6.95 -25.52 -24.46
C ASN A 316 8.44 -25.84 -24.44
N ILE A 317 8.81 -27.07 -24.80
CA ILE A 317 10.18 -27.41 -25.20
C ILE A 317 10.30 -27.17 -26.70
N THR A 318 11.06 -26.13 -27.05
CA THR A 318 11.08 -25.58 -28.41
C THR A 318 12.19 -26.18 -29.25
N ASP A 319 13.40 -26.20 -28.70
CA ASP A 319 14.61 -26.61 -29.41
C ASP A 319 15.39 -27.63 -28.57
N ILE A 320 15.89 -28.67 -29.24
CA ILE A 320 16.89 -29.59 -28.69
C ILE A 320 18.07 -29.58 -29.65
N LEU A 321 19.23 -29.13 -29.20
CA LEU A 321 20.48 -29.24 -29.94
C LEU A 321 21.21 -30.50 -29.51
N ILE A 322 21.51 -31.36 -30.48
CA ILE A 322 22.28 -32.59 -30.33
C ILE A 322 23.71 -32.30 -30.78
N ASP A 323 24.65 -32.23 -29.84
CA ASP A 323 26.07 -31.99 -30.12
C ASP A 323 26.81 -33.29 -30.47
N GLU A 324 26.52 -34.36 -29.73
CA GLU A 324 27.15 -35.68 -29.88
C GLU A 324 26.11 -36.78 -29.68
N LEU A 325 26.24 -37.87 -30.43
CA LEU A 325 25.32 -39.02 -30.40
C LEU A 325 25.92 -40.21 -29.67
N ARG A 326 25.02 -41.05 -29.13
CA ARG A 326 25.38 -42.30 -28.43
C ARG A 326 25.78 -43.38 -29.43
N SER A 327 25.17 -43.35 -30.62
CA SER A 327 25.38 -44.29 -31.73
C SER A 327 26.37 -43.75 -32.75
N ALA A 328 27.14 -44.63 -33.38
CA ALA A 328 27.92 -44.30 -34.59
C ALA A 328 27.05 -43.99 -35.84
N ARG A 329 25.72 -43.94 -35.69
CA ARG A 329 24.69 -43.73 -36.72
C ARG A 329 23.62 -42.74 -36.24
N VAL A 330 22.44 -42.80 -36.86
CA VAL A 330 21.21 -42.08 -36.53
C VAL A 330 20.55 -42.69 -35.28
N ASP A 331 20.16 -41.86 -34.31
CA ASP A 331 19.45 -42.30 -33.09
C ASP A 331 17.93 -42.18 -33.30
N THR A 332 17.16 -43.21 -32.92
CA THR A 332 15.69 -43.13 -32.84
C THR A 332 15.29 -42.54 -31.49
N LEU A 333 14.97 -41.25 -31.46
CA LEU A 333 14.75 -40.50 -30.23
C LEU A 333 13.27 -40.32 -29.89
N TYR A 334 13.02 -40.30 -28.59
CA TYR A 334 11.74 -40.00 -27.96
C TYR A 334 11.98 -38.97 -26.87
N ILE A 335 11.05 -38.03 -26.71
CA ILE A 335 11.02 -37.10 -25.59
C ILE A 335 9.72 -37.26 -24.84
N THR A 336 9.81 -37.17 -23.52
CA THR A 336 8.66 -36.99 -22.65
C THR A 336 8.96 -35.89 -21.65
N ALA A 337 7.96 -35.08 -21.33
CA ALA A 337 8.05 -34.05 -20.32
C ALA A 337 6.78 -34.05 -19.46
N SER A 338 6.89 -33.55 -18.24
CA SER A 338 5.78 -33.31 -17.34
C SER A 338 5.93 -32.03 -16.56
N ILE A 339 4.78 -31.47 -16.22
CA ILE A 339 4.60 -30.35 -15.32
C ILE A 339 3.71 -30.83 -14.19
N ALA A 340 4.19 -30.70 -12.96
CA ALA A 340 3.48 -31.13 -11.77
C ALA A 340 3.28 -29.94 -10.82
N THR A 341 2.02 -29.71 -10.49
CA THR A 341 1.53 -28.65 -9.60
C THR A 341 0.43 -29.21 -8.71
N VAL A 342 0.30 -28.70 -7.50
CA VAL A 342 -0.79 -29.00 -6.57
C VAL A 342 -2.14 -28.54 -7.14
N SER A 343 -2.19 -27.37 -7.79
CA SER A 343 -3.40 -26.77 -8.37
C SER A 343 -3.82 -27.42 -9.70
N GLY A 344 -2.87 -27.59 -10.62
CA GLY A 344 -3.09 -28.12 -11.96
C GLY A 344 -2.90 -29.63 -12.13
N GLY A 345 -2.46 -30.34 -11.07
CA GLY A 345 -2.14 -31.76 -11.14
C GLY A 345 -0.90 -32.06 -11.98
N VAL A 346 -0.83 -33.27 -12.55
CA VAL A 346 0.26 -33.68 -13.44
C VAL A 346 -0.22 -33.65 -14.89
N GLN A 347 0.44 -32.85 -15.71
CA GLN A 347 0.34 -32.94 -17.18
C GLN A 347 1.61 -33.58 -17.71
N SER A 348 1.49 -34.56 -18.60
CA SER A 348 2.63 -35.21 -19.25
C SER A 348 2.36 -35.42 -20.73
N ILE A 349 3.39 -35.25 -21.56
CA ILE A 349 3.31 -35.44 -23.01
C ILE A 349 4.53 -36.25 -23.44
N ALA A 350 4.33 -37.32 -24.21
CA ALA A 350 5.41 -38.01 -24.90
C ALA A 350 5.28 -37.86 -26.42
N LEU A 351 6.39 -37.57 -27.08
CA LEU A 351 6.46 -37.40 -28.53
C LEU A 351 7.64 -38.20 -29.11
N PRO A 352 7.44 -38.84 -30.27
CA PRO A 352 8.53 -39.39 -31.04
C PRO A 352 9.23 -38.24 -31.76
N LEU A 353 10.54 -38.10 -31.53
CA LEU A 353 11.37 -37.20 -32.32
C LEU A 353 11.72 -37.85 -33.66
N GLY A 354 11.85 -39.18 -33.67
CA GLY A 354 12.21 -39.94 -34.86
C GLY A 354 13.72 -40.11 -35.00
N GLU A 355 14.15 -40.33 -36.22
CA GLU A 355 15.54 -40.59 -36.58
C GLU A 355 16.32 -39.28 -36.72
N HIS A 356 17.31 -39.06 -35.86
CA HIS A 356 18.10 -37.81 -35.84
C HIS A 356 19.61 -38.03 -35.89
N SER A 357 20.28 -37.05 -36.49
CA SER A 357 21.74 -36.89 -36.46
C SER A 357 22.11 -35.66 -35.61
N VAL A 358 23.41 -35.33 -35.50
CA VAL A 358 23.88 -34.10 -34.83
C VAL A 358 23.20 -32.88 -35.46
N GLY A 359 22.64 -31.99 -34.65
CA GLY A 359 21.88 -30.84 -35.12
C GLY A 359 20.68 -30.49 -34.24
N PHE A 360 19.82 -29.60 -34.75
CA PHE A 360 18.62 -29.12 -34.06
C PHE A 360 17.40 -29.99 -34.32
N VAL A 361 16.60 -30.20 -33.27
CA VAL A 361 15.31 -30.87 -33.30
C VAL A 361 14.25 -29.96 -32.67
N TYR A 362 13.06 -29.91 -33.26
CA TYR A 362 11.98 -28.98 -32.89
C TYR A 362 10.69 -29.73 -32.46
N PRO A 363 10.65 -30.32 -31.25
CA PRO A 363 9.54 -31.20 -30.82
C PRO A 363 8.18 -30.54 -30.73
N SER A 364 8.11 -29.21 -30.49
CA SER A 364 6.86 -28.49 -30.23
C SER A 364 6.01 -29.14 -29.12
N LEU A 365 6.65 -29.53 -28.02
CA LEU A 365 6.00 -30.17 -26.87
C LEU A 365 5.34 -29.09 -26.00
N MET A 366 4.07 -28.81 -26.26
CA MET A 366 3.33 -27.70 -25.65
C MET A 366 2.34 -28.17 -24.57
N PHE A 367 2.53 -27.69 -23.35
CA PHE A 367 1.55 -27.72 -22.28
C PHE A 367 0.72 -26.44 -22.33
N GLN A 368 -0.61 -26.59 -22.35
CA GLN A 368 -1.54 -25.46 -22.46
C GLN A 368 -2.30 -25.29 -21.15
N ASN A 369 -2.60 -24.04 -20.81
CA ASN A 369 -3.41 -23.68 -19.64
C ASN A 369 -2.91 -24.33 -18.34
N CYS A 370 -1.60 -24.29 -18.12
CA CYS A 370 -1.03 -24.70 -16.84
C CYS A 370 -1.37 -23.62 -15.81
N SER A 371 -2.37 -23.90 -14.96
CA SER A 371 -2.74 -23.02 -13.85
C SER A 371 -1.71 -23.15 -12.73
N ILE A 372 -1.08 -22.04 -12.35
CA ILE A 372 -0.02 -22.03 -11.33
C ILE A 372 -0.24 -20.88 -10.36
N GLY A 373 -0.24 -21.17 -9.06
CA GLY A 373 -0.30 -20.17 -7.99
C GLY A 373 1.06 -19.53 -7.66
N ASP A 374 1.06 -18.30 -7.13
CA ASP A 374 2.30 -17.52 -6.93
C ASP A 374 3.27 -18.11 -5.90
N GLU A 375 2.74 -18.72 -4.82
CA GLU A 375 3.53 -19.40 -3.79
C GLU A 375 3.68 -20.91 -4.03
N GLU A 376 3.09 -21.41 -5.10
CA GLU A 376 3.13 -22.82 -5.43
C GLU A 376 4.48 -23.22 -6.01
N THR A 377 4.95 -24.42 -5.66
CA THR A 377 6.13 -25.02 -6.27
C THR A 377 5.73 -25.83 -7.49
N VAL A 378 6.28 -25.44 -8.64
CA VAL A 378 6.12 -26.10 -9.93
C VAL A 378 7.31 -27.02 -10.13
N THR A 379 7.06 -28.28 -10.47
CA THR A 379 8.10 -29.24 -10.83
C THR A 379 8.05 -29.54 -12.33
N PHE A 380 9.12 -29.21 -13.03
CA PHE A 380 9.36 -29.58 -14.41
C PHE A 380 10.23 -30.83 -14.43
N THR A 381 9.80 -31.86 -15.14
CA THR A 381 10.60 -33.06 -15.37
C THR A 381 10.58 -33.39 -16.85
N TYR A 382 11.73 -33.74 -17.42
CA TYR A 382 11.77 -34.25 -18.78
C TYR A 382 12.81 -35.34 -18.94
N LEU A 383 12.61 -36.16 -19.98
CA LEU A 383 13.44 -37.30 -20.32
C LEU A 383 13.52 -37.43 -21.85
N VAL A 384 14.74 -37.51 -22.37
CA VAL A 384 15.02 -37.89 -23.75
C VAL A 384 15.63 -39.28 -23.74
N VAL A 385 15.06 -40.17 -24.56
CA VAL A 385 15.39 -41.58 -24.61
C VAL A 385 15.72 -41.98 -26.04
N HIS A 386 16.85 -42.67 -26.20
CA HIS A 386 17.16 -43.40 -27.42
C HIS A 386 16.57 -44.81 -27.30
N ASN A 387 15.70 -45.19 -28.24
CA ASN A 387 15.09 -46.52 -28.25
C ASN A 387 14.76 -46.98 -29.67
N HIS A 388 15.52 -47.95 -30.19
CA HIS A 388 15.22 -48.60 -31.46
C HIS A 388 14.61 -50.00 -31.28
N SER A 389 14.78 -50.61 -30.10
CA SER A 389 14.46 -52.02 -29.91
C SER A 389 12.98 -52.30 -29.59
N ASN A 390 12.21 -51.28 -29.20
CA ASN A 390 10.83 -51.44 -28.77
C ASN A 390 9.85 -50.83 -29.79
N LYS A 391 8.58 -51.27 -29.75
CA LYS A 391 7.54 -50.68 -30.58
C LYS A 391 7.25 -49.26 -30.13
N ARG A 392 7.15 -48.34 -31.09
CA ARG A 392 6.88 -46.90 -30.88
C ARG A 392 5.72 -46.63 -29.92
N GLU A 393 4.61 -47.35 -30.06
CA GLU A 393 3.41 -47.18 -29.21
C GLU A 393 3.68 -47.54 -27.73
N ASP A 394 4.42 -48.62 -27.51
CA ASP A 394 4.78 -49.09 -26.17
C ASP A 394 5.75 -48.10 -25.49
N VAL A 395 6.73 -47.58 -26.25
CA VAL A 395 7.67 -46.56 -25.76
C VAL A 395 6.92 -45.31 -25.28
N LEU A 396 6.04 -44.75 -26.11
CA LEU A 396 5.29 -43.54 -25.77
C LEU A 396 4.41 -43.75 -24.54
N LYS A 397 3.63 -44.84 -24.51
CA LYS A 397 2.76 -45.17 -23.39
C LYS A 397 3.54 -45.31 -22.08
N ASN A 398 4.66 -46.02 -22.12
CA ASN A 398 5.49 -46.26 -20.95
C ASN A 398 6.16 -44.97 -20.44
N LEU A 399 6.60 -44.10 -21.35
CA LEU A 399 7.18 -42.80 -21.02
C LEU A 399 6.17 -41.86 -20.35
N GLU A 400 4.92 -41.83 -20.80
CA GLU A 400 3.86 -41.04 -20.16
C GLU A 400 3.53 -41.56 -18.77
N VAL A 401 3.32 -42.88 -18.62
CA VAL A 401 3.04 -43.52 -17.32
C VAL A 401 4.17 -43.24 -16.33
N ALA A 402 5.42 -43.32 -16.79
CA ALA A 402 6.61 -43.01 -16.01
C ALA A 402 6.58 -41.57 -15.48
N LEU A 403 6.49 -40.57 -16.36
CA LEU A 403 6.53 -39.16 -15.94
C LEU A 403 5.31 -38.72 -15.15
N HIS A 404 4.15 -39.32 -15.40
CA HIS A 404 2.97 -39.11 -14.57
C HIS A 404 3.23 -39.56 -13.12
N LYS A 405 3.85 -40.74 -12.94
CA LYS A 405 4.20 -41.26 -11.61
C LYS A 405 5.22 -40.35 -10.89
N LEU A 406 6.22 -39.83 -11.62
CA LEU A 406 7.21 -38.92 -11.05
C LEU A 406 6.57 -37.59 -10.61
N GLY A 407 5.69 -37.03 -11.45
CA GLY A 407 4.94 -35.82 -11.12
C GLY A 407 4.05 -36.01 -9.91
N ALA A 408 3.37 -37.16 -9.79
CA ALA A 408 2.55 -37.47 -8.63
C ALA A 408 3.37 -37.53 -7.34
N ALA A 409 4.54 -38.16 -7.36
CA ALA A 409 5.45 -38.19 -6.22
C ALA A 409 5.94 -36.80 -5.81
N ALA A 410 6.21 -35.92 -6.78
CA ALA A 410 6.61 -34.53 -6.50
C ALA A 410 5.48 -33.72 -5.83
N ILE A 411 4.23 -33.92 -6.27
CA ILE A 411 3.06 -33.25 -5.67
C ILE A 411 2.81 -33.75 -4.25
N GLU A 412 2.86 -35.06 -4.01
CA GLU A 412 2.67 -35.64 -2.68
C GLU A 412 3.64 -35.05 -1.66
N GLU A 413 4.92 -34.89 -2.02
CA GLU A 413 5.92 -34.29 -1.15
C GLU A 413 5.60 -32.81 -0.82
N ASN A 414 5.15 -32.03 -1.81
CA ASN A 414 4.73 -30.65 -1.57
C ASN A 414 3.57 -30.55 -0.57
N VAL A 415 2.58 -31.44 -0.65
CA VAL A 415 1.43 -31.47 0.28
C VAL A 415 1.86 -31.89 1.68
N VAL A 416 2.74 -32.88 1.80
CA VAL A 416 3.24 -33.36 3.10
C VAL A 416 4.12 -32.31 3.78
N SER A 417 5.00 -31.65 3.02
CA SER A 417 5.86 -30.57 3.52
C SER A 417 5.05 -29.38 4.06
N LEU A 418 3.94 -29.02 3.41
CA LEU A 418 3.03 -27.98 3.91
C LEU A 418 2.35 -28.36 5.24
N ASN A 419 2.03 -29.64 5.45
CA ASN A 419 1.22 -30.09 6.58
C ASN A 419 2.00 -30.62 7.79
N SER A 420 3.26 -31.05 7.63
CA SER A 420 3.91 -31.92 8.64
C SER A 420 5.27 -31.45 9.18
N MET A 421 5.77 -30.25 8.82
CA MET A 421 7.13 -29.79 9.14
C MET A 421 8.24 -30.82 8.79
N ARG A 422 7.97 -31.80 7.93
CA ARG A 422 9.00 -32.69 7.37
C ARG A 422 9.87 -31.88 6.41
N LYS A 423 11.17 -32.16 6.44
CA LYS A 423 12.17 -31.62 5.52
C LYS A 423 12.66 -32.73 4.57
N LEU A 424 11.75 -33.42 3.88
CA LEU A 424 12.18 -34.16 2.70
C LEU A 424 12.21 -33.18 1.53
N SER A 425 13.15 -33.36 0.61
CA SER A 425 13.21 -32.58 -0.62
C SER A 425 12.43 -33.28 -1.72
N ILE A 426 11.93 -32.51 -2.70
CA ILE A 426 11.27 -33.05 -3.90
C ILE A 426 12.18 -34.08 -4.61
N GLY A 427 13.49 -33.83 -4.62
CA GLY A 427 14.48 -34.77 -5.16
C GLY A 427 14.51 -36.12 -4.43
N ASP A 428 14.29 -36.15 -3.11
CA ASP A 428 14.20 -37.38 -2.32
C ASP A 428 12.95 -38.19 -2.68
N ALA A 429 11.81 -37.51 -2.83
CA ALA A 429 10.54 -38.13 -3.18
C ALA A 429 10.59 -38.75 -4.58
N ILE A 430 11.15 -38.03 -5.55
CA ILE A 430 11.38 -38.55 -6.91
C ILE A 430 12.37 -39.71 -6.87
N GLY A 431 13.49 -39.57 -6.15
CA GLY A 431 14.47 -40.64 -5.94
C GLY A 431 13.83 -41.91 -5.41
N THR A 432 12.97 -41.77 -4.40
CA THR A 432 12.19 -42.88 -3.82
C THR A 432 11.23 -43.50 -4.84
N ALA A 433 10.51 -42.68 -5.62
CA ALA A 433 9.58 -43.15 -6.63
C ALA A 433 10.25 -43.98 -7.74
N ILE A 434 11.55 -43.71 -7.99
CA ILE A 434 12.39 -44.44 -8.94
C ILE A 434 13.32 -45.48 -8.27
N GLY A 435 13.21 -45.69 -6.95
CA GLY A 435 14.00 -46.67 -6.21
C GLY A 435 15.50 -46.36 -6.15
N ARG A 436 15.90 -45.09 -6.16
CA ARG A 436 17.29 -44.63 -6.14
C ARG A 436 17.53 -43.54 -5.10
N ALA A 437 18.80 -43.15 -4.97
CA ALA A 437 19.21 -41.99 -4.21
C ALA A 437 18.52 -40.71 -4.72
N PRO A 438 18.49 -39.63 -3.92
CA PRO A 438 17.83 -38.39 -4.27
C PRO A 438 18.24 -37.87 -5.65
N VAL A 439 17.27 -37.39 -6.42
CA VAL A 439 17.52 -36.76 -7.72
C VAL A 439 17.94 -35.30 -7.49
N PRO A 440 19.09 -34.85 -8.04
CA PRO A 440 19.49 -33.45 -7.95
C PRO A 440 18.43 -32.52 -8.53
N LEU A 441 18.12 -31.43 -7.82
CA LEU A 441 17.30 -30.33 -8.33
C LEU A 441 18.27 -29.35 -9.00
N SER A 442 18.07 -29.02 -10.28
CA SER A 442 18.91 -28.10 -11.10
C SER A 442 20.28 -28.61 -11.61
N GLU A 443 20.54 -29.91 -11.53
CA GLU A 443 21.67 -30.54 -12.23
C GLU A 443 21.18 -31.70 -13.13
N PRO A 444 21.95 -32.08 -14.17
CA PRO A 444 21.59 -33.20 -15.03
C PRO A 444 21.33 -34.49 -14.24
N ALA A 445 20.08 -34.94 -14.24
CA ALA A 445 19.61 -36.12 -13.51
C ALA A 445 19.79 -37.44 -14.29
N VAL A 446 20.60 -37.42 -15.34
CA VAL A 446 20.74 -38.51 -16.33
C VAL A 446 21.09 -39.85 -15.67
N ARG A 447 22.06 -39.88 -14.75
CA ARG A 447 22.53 -41.13 -14.11
C ARG A 447 21.48 -41.79 -13.21
N PRO A 448 20.80 -41.06 -12.29
CA PRO A 448 19.65 -41.61 -11.58
C PRO A 448 18.61 -42.22 -12.52
N PHE A 449 18.17 -41.47 -13.53
CA PHE A 449 17.12 -41.92 -14.45
C PHE A 449 17.54 -43.08 -15.34
N GLU A 450 18.77 -43.11 -15.84
CA GLU A 450 19.28 -44.21 -16.67
C GLU A 450 19.13 -45.54 -15.96
N GLY A 451 19.75 -45.69 -14.78
CA GLY A 451 19.71 -47.01 -14.19
C GLY A 451 18.38 -47.31 -13.48
N TRP A 452 17.47 -46.33 -13.34
CA TRP A 452 16.06 -46.63 -13.05
C TRP A 452 15.41 -47.27 -14.28
N ALA A 453 15.64 -46.68 -15.46
CA ALA A 453 15.19 -47.22 -16.73
C ALA A 453 15.72 -48.65 -16.95
N ASP A 454 17.01 -48.89 -16.69
CA ASP A 454 17.64 -50.22 -16.79
C ASP A 454 17.08 -51.24 -15.78
N SER A 455 16.61 -50.77 -14.61
CA SER A 455 15.96 -51.62 -13.61
C SER A 455 14.51 -52.00 -13.96
N GLY A 456 14.05 -51.66 -15.16
CA GLY A 456 12.68 -51.86 -15.60
C GLY A 456 11.71 -50.76 -15.14
N GLY A 457 12.24 -49.63 -14.65
CA GLY A 457 11.46 -48.50 -14.15
C GLY A 457 10.55 -47.84 -15.18
N LEU A 458 10.96 -47.89 -16.46
CA LEU A 458 10.15 -47.45 -17.59
C LEU A 458 9.25 -48.57 -18.13
N GLY A 459 9.21 -49.75 -17.55
CA GLY A 459 8.36 -50.85 -18.03
C GLY A 459 8.70 -51.35 -19.45
N MET A 460 9.90 -51.03 -19.95
CA MET A 460 10.43 -51.49 -21.22
C MET A 460 11.92 -51.85 -21.12
N PRO A 461 12.40 -52.88 -21.84
CA PRO A 461 13.80 -53.24 -21.87
C PRO A 461 14.62 -52.28 -22.74
N PHE A 462 15.82 -51.94 -22.28
CA PHE A 462 16.84 -51.25 -23.06
C PHE A 462 17.85 -52.25 -23.59
N LEU A 463 17.94 -52.38 -24.91
CA LEU A 463 18.87 -53.28 -25.60
C LEU A 463 19.76 -52.45 -26.53
N ASN A 464 20.94 -52.96 -26.86
CA ASN A 464 21.76 -52.46 -27.98
C ASN A 464 21.87 -50.92 -28.09
N CYS A 465 22.62 -50.30 -27.18
CA CYS A 465 22.85 -48.85 -27.14
C CYS A 465 21.61 -47.99 -26.86
N ASP A 466 20.42 -48.57 -26.68
CA ASP A 466 19.24 -47.84 -26.19
C ASP A 466 19.50 -47.35 -24.74
N GLY A 467 18.82 -46.29 -24.33
CA GLY A 467 18.93 -45.75 -22.97
C GLY A 467 18.47 -44.30 -22.83
N VAL A 468 18.53 -43.81 -21.59
CA VAL A 468 18.31 -42.39 -21.29
C VAL A 468 19.52 -41.57 -21.74
N VAL A 469 19.27 -40.50 -22.47
CA VAL A 469 20.34 -39.67 -23.07
C VAL A 469 20.34 -38.22 -22.57
N ALA A 470 19.19 -37.71 -22.12
CA ALA A 470 19.08 -36.45 -21.39
C ALA A 470 17.93 -36.54 -20.38
N ALA A 471 18.09 -35.90 -19.21
CA ALA A 471 17.07 -35.89 -18.17
C ALA A 471 17.32 -34.76 -17.18
N GLU A 472 16.24 -34.15 -16.70
CA GLU A 472 16.31 -33.11 -15.67
C GLU A 472 15.05 -33.07 -14.81
N VAL A 473 15.25 -32.62 -13.57
CA VAL A 473 14.19 -32.14 -12.68
C VAL A 473 14.55 -30.73 -12.20
N THR A 474 13.66 -29.79 -12.48
CA THR A 474 13.80 -28.40 -12.05
C THR A 474 12.54 -27.92 -11.34
N THR A 475 12.72 -27.23 -10.22
CA THR A 475 11.63 -26.74 -9.37
C THR A 475 11.68 -25.23 -9.23
N LEU A 476 10.54 -24.57 -9.36
CA LEU A 476 10.43 -23.11 -9.25
C LEU A 476 9.16 -22.70 -8.51
N LYS A 477 9.17 -21.49 -7.94
CA LYS A 477 7.92 -20.87 -7.48
C LYS A 477 7.16 -20.24 -8.64
N GLY A 478 5.84 -20.23 -8.60
CA GLY A 478 5.02 -19.52 -9.60
C GLY A 478 5.36 -18.03 -9.73
N SER A 479 5.62 -17.36 -8.60
CA SER A 479 6.10 -15.97 -8.55
C SER A 479 7.45 -15.76 -9.27
N ASP A 480 8.33 -16.77 -9.26
CA ASP A 480 9.58 -16.71 -10.02
C ASP A 480 9.32 -16.75 -11.53
N ILE A 481 8.37 -17.57 -11.97
CA ILE A 481 7.96 -17.64 -13.38
C ILE A 481 7.42 -16.26 -13.82
N LYS A 482 6.53 -15.64 -13.04
CA LYS A 482 6.04 -14.26 -13.31
C LYS A 482 7.18 -13.26 -13.43
N ALA A 483 8.13 -13.29 -12.49
CA ALA A 483 9.26 -12.37 -12.47
C ALA A 483 10.10 -12.45 -13.76
N HIS A 484 10.39 -13.66 -14.26
CA HIS A 484 11.09 -13.83 -15.53
C HIS A 484 10.29 -13.31 -16.73
N LEU A 485 8.99 -13.58 -16.75
CA LEU A 485 8.14 -13.21 -17.88
C LEU A 485 7.90 -11.70 -17.99
N ILE A 486 7.96 -10.98 -16.86
CA ILE A 486 7.94 -9.51 -16.88
C ILE A 486 9.17 -8.97 -17.60
N MET A 487 10.34 -9.59 -17.45
CA MET A 487 11.58 -9.10 -18.06
C MET A 487 11.65 -9.28 -19.58
N GLY A 488 11.14 -10.40 -20.11
CA GLY A 488 11.45 -10.81 -21.48
C GLY A 488 10.27 -11.33 -22.30
N ASN A 489 9.03 -11.33 -21.77
CA ASN A 489 7.86 -12.04 -22.31
C ASN A 489 7.99 -13.56 -22.44
N THR A 490 9.22 -14.06 -22.53
CA THR A 490 9.61 -15.46 -22.62
C THR A 490 10.66 -15.76 -21.57
N TRP A 491 10.55 -16.89 -20.90
CA TRP A 491 11.63 -17.42 -20.07
C TRP A 491 12.30 -18.60 -20.80
N LYS A 492 13.61 -18.48 -21.03
CA LYS A 492 14.41 -19.47 -21.74
C LYS A 492 15.50 -20.06 -20.86
N VAL A 493 15.54 -21.38 -20.77
CA VAL A 493 16.55 -22.13 -20.02
C VAL A 493 17.25 -23.08 -20.98
N ASN A 494 18.59 -23.06 -20.99
CA ASN A 494 19.40 -23.96 -21.80
C ASN A 494 20.10 -24.95 -20.88
N ASP A 495 19.61 -26.18 -20.88
CA ASP A 495 20.11 -27.23 -20.01
C ASP A 495 21.12 -28.10 -20.75
N LYS A 496 22.31 -28.28 -20.16
CA LYS A 496 23.40 -29.06 -20.77
C LYS A 496 23.47 -30.45 -20.17
N HIS A 497 23.30 -31.48 -21.00
CA HIS A 497 23.31 -32.87 -20.54
C HIS A 497 24.46 -33.62 -21.16
N MET A 498 25.32 -34.17 -20.31
CA MET A 498 26.19 -35.27 -20.70
C MET A 498 25.40 -36.56 -20.51
N GLY A 499 25.21 -37.27 -21.62
CA GLY A 499 24.72 -38.64 -21.61
C GLY A 499 25.65 -39.55 -20.81
N THR A 500 25.25 -40.80 -20.69
CA THR A 500 25.99 -41.81 -19.95
C THR A 500 26.82 -42.67 -20.90
N LYS A 501 27.91 -43.24 -20.37
CA LYS A 501 28.83 -44.04 -21.17
C LYS A 501 28.16 -45.36 -21.55
N ALA A 502 27.94 -45.58 -22.85
CA ALA A 502 27.47 -46.84 -23.40
C ALA A 502 28.64 -47.86 -23.51
N PRO A 503 28.36 -49.16 -23.79
CA PRO A 503 29.40 -50.11 -24.17
C PRO A 503 30.32 -49.52 -25.27
N ASP A 504 31.61 -49.86 -25.25
CA ASP A 504 32.62 -49.18 -26.09
C ASP A 504 32.34 -49.27 -27.61
N TRP A 505 31.45 -50.16 -28.05
CA TRP A 505 31.02 -50.32 -29.45
C TRP A 505 29.84 -49.42 -29.86
N CYS A 506 29.20 -48.73 -28.94
CA CYS A 506 28.04 -47.88 -29.22
C CYS A 506 28.43 -46.51 -29.80
N GLY A 507 29.49 -45.89 -29.28
CA GLY A 507 29.91 -44.55 -29.70
C GLY A 507 30.32 -43.67 -28.54
N SER A 508 30.40 -42.36 -28.78
CA SER A 508 30.76 -41.33 -27.81
C SER A 508 29.67 -41.12 -26.76
N ILE A 509 29.98 -40.37 -25.70
CA ILE A 509 28.98 -39.86 -24.77
C ILE A 509 28.13 -38.82 -25.49
N SER A 510 26.81 -38.98 -25.49
CA SER A 510 25.95 -37.99 -26.12
C SER A 510 25.97 -36.65 -25.38
N ARG A 511 25.75 -35.57 -26.12
CA ARG A 511 25.62 -34.22 -25.54
C ARG A 511 24.39 -33.54 -26.10
N TYR A 512 23.52 -33.07 -25.21
CA TYR A 512 22.27 -32.40 -25.57
C TYR A 512 22.13 -31.05 -24.85
N HIS A 513 21.49 -30.14 -25.55
CA HIS A 513 21.07 -28.83 -25.08
C HIS A 513 19.56 -28.72 -25.26
N VAL A 514 18.82 -28.59 -24.17
CA VAL A 514 17.34 -28.49 -24.22
C VAL A 514 16.92 -27.07 -23.89
N LEU A 515 16.06 -26.49 -24.73
CA LEU A 515 15.56 -25.14 -24.57
C LEU A 515 14.09 -25.13 -24.15
N TRP A 516 13.83 -24.64 -22.95
CA TRP A 516 12.50 -24.31 -22.47
C TRP A 516 12.04 -22.94 -22.96
N ASN A 517 10.76 -22.80 -23.26
CA ASN A 517 10.12 -21.52 -23.50
C ASN A 517 8.79 -21.48 -22.72
N VAL A 518 8.64 -20.48 -21.87
CA VAL A 518 7.39 -20.23 -21.14
C VAL A 518 6.79 -18.92 -21.63
N GLU A 519 5.49 -18.93 -21.94
CA GLU A 519 4.72 -17.80 -22.43
C GLU A 519 3.39 -17.69 -21.67
N PHE A 520 2.78 -16.51 -21.69
CA PHE A 520 1.44 -16.32 -21.13
C PHE A 520 0.36 -16.89 -22.05
N SER A 521 -0.77 -17.29 -21.46
CA SER A 521 -2.02 -17.56 -22.20
C SER A 521 -3.06 -16.47 -22.02
#